data_AF-A0A0B1P507-F1
#
_entry.id   AF-A0A0B1P507-F1
#
_cell.length_a   1.000
_cell.length_b   1.000
_cell.length_c   1.000
_cell.angle_alpha   90.00
_cell.angle_beta   90.00
_cell.angle_gamma   90.00
#
_symmetry.space_group_name_H-M   'P 1'
#
loop_
_entity.id
_entity.type
_entity.pdbx_description
1 polymer ?
#
loop_
_entity_poly.entity_id
_entity_poly.type
_entity_poly.pdbx_seq_one_letter_code
_entity_poly.pdbx_strand_id
1 'polypeptide(L)'
;MASNSDEDKVISRLPMPSRNPLPLSSAQETQVRDLYYSRVRGYCAAEIKSFADCALGRTFTAPFKCRKENQLMNKCMLSYATPEEQDAAREEWFALRLQRQIEREKKEERRKEQEKFHREWWGLPPNERESKEGLEIIKKAERVGGFPRRDEGQPSKDRHR
;
A
#
# COMPACT_ATOMS: atom_id res chain seq x y z
N MET A 1 14.65 21.75 2.45
CA MET A 1 15.28 20.48 2.84
C MET A 1 14.19 19.62 3.48
N ALA A 2 13.50 18.82 2.67
CA ALA A 2 12.49 17.90 3.17
C ALA A 2 13.23 16.66 3.69
N SER A 3 13.18 16.44 4.99
CA SER A 3 13.67 15.24 5.66
C SER A 3 12.84 14.04 5.20
N ASN A 4 13.47 13.16 4.42
CA ASN A 4 12.95 11.84 4.07
C ASN A 4 12.55 11.11 5.36
N SER A 5 11.24 10.98 5.57
CA SER A 5 10.65 10.32 6.75
C SER A 5 10.38 8.84 6.48
N ASP A 6 11.05 8.26 5.49
CA ASP A 6 10.97 6.85 5.10
C ASP A 6 12.24 6.08 5.54
N GLU A 7 12.87 6.49 6.63
CA GLU A 7 13.93 5.69 7.26
C GLU A 7 13.31 4.60 8.15
N ASP A 8 13.47 3.37 7.68
CA ASP A 8 13.62 2.15 8.46
C ASP A 8 12.51 1.83 9.46
N LYS A 9 11.35 1.41 8.92
CA LYS A 9 10.67 0.28 9.57
C LYS A 9 11.63 -0.91 9.45
N VAL A 10 12.47 -1.12 10.46
CA VAL A 10 13.27 -2.34 10.63
C VAL A 10 12.30 -3.51 10.67
N ILE A 11 12.03 -4.09 9.51
CA ILE A 11 11.18 -5.27 9.37
C ILE A 11 11.96 -6.41 10.01
N SER A 12 11.57 -6.77 11.23
CA SER A 12 12.16 -7.89 11.96
C SER A 12 12.07 -9.15 11.10
N ARG A 13 13.23 -9.66 10.67
CA ARG A 13 13.33 -10.89 9.87
C ARG A 13 12.66 -12.02 10.63
N LEU A 14 11.72 -12.69 10.00
CA LEU A 14 11.08 -13.86 10.58
C LEU A 14 12.02 -15.05 10.34
N PRO A 15 12.34 -15.85 11.38
CA PRO A 15 13.18 -17.03 11.20
C PRO A 15 12.50 -18.00 10.24
N MET A 16 13.25 -18.49 9.24
CA MET A 16 12.75 -19.51 8.30
C MET A 16 12.29 -20.77 9.05
N PRO A 17 11.06 -21.28 8.80
CA PRO A 17 10.52 -22.46 9.50
C PRO A 17 11.31 -23.75 9.31
N SER A 18 12.10 -23.88 8.23
CA SER A 18 12.96 -25.04 7.99
C SER A 18 14.19 -24.67 7.16
N ARG A 19 15.23 -25.50 7.25
CA ARG A 19 16.47 -25.37 6.47
C ARG A 19 16.27 -25.53 4.96
N ASN A 20 15.19 -26.17 4.54
CA ASN A 20 14.81 -26.27 3.12
C ASN A 20 13.86 -25.11 2.79
N PRO A 21 14.16 -24.25 1.78
CA PRO A 21 13.28 -23.16 1.45
C PRO A 21 11.90 -23.66 1.01
N LEU A 22 10.85 -23.01 1.50
CA LEU A 22 9.49 -23.27 1.07
C LEU A 22 9.39 -23.05 -0.45
N PRO A 23 8.80 -23.99 -1.22
CA PRO A 23 8.63 -23.81 -2.65
C PRO A 23 7.66 -22.65 -2.89
N LEU A 24 8.13 -21.60 -3.54
CA LEU A 24 7.34 -20.43 -3.91
C LEU A 24 6.87 -20.55 -5.36
N SER A 25 5.76 -19.87 -5.68
CA SER A 25 5.37 -19.69 -7.08
C SER A 25 6.43 -18.86 -7.82
N SER A 26 6.61 -19.09 -9.12
CA SER A 26 7.58 -18.33 -9.94
C SER A 26 7.43 -16.81 -9.80
N ALA A 27 6.19 -16.30 -9.73
CA ALA A 27 5.92 -14.88 -9.53
C ALA A 27 6.38 -14.37 -8.15
N GLN A 28 6.29 -15.22 -7.11
CA GLN A 28 6.75 -14.88 -5.76
C GLN A 28 8.28 -14.91 -5.69
N GLU A 29 8.93 -15.87 -6.37
CA GLU A 29 10.39 -15.91 -6.47
C GLU A 29 10.97 -14.70 -7.19
N THR A 30 10.29 -14.18 -8.22
CA THR A 30 10.70 -12.92 -8.86
C THR A 30 10.69 -11.76 -7.86
N GLN A 31 9.65 -11.63 -7.03
CA GLN A 31 9.58 -10.57 -6.00
C GLN A 31 10.70 -10.69 -4.97
N VAL A 32 11.04 -11.92 -4.56
CA VAL A 32 12.18 -12.18 -3.67
C VAL A 32 13.50 -11.77 -4.35
N ARG A 33 13.67 -12.11 -5.64
CA ARG A 33 14.86 -11.71 -6.42
C ARG A 33 14.98 -10.20 -6.54
N ASP A 34 13.87 -9.49 -6.72
CA ASP A 34 13.86 -8.04 -6.80
C ASP A 34 14.31 -7.39 -5.48
N LEU A 35 13.84 -7.90 -4.33
CA LEU A 35 14.30 -7.48 -2.99
C LEU A 35 15.77 -7.81 -2.76
N TYR A 36 16.22 -8.99 -3.19
CA TYR A 36 17.62 -9.36 -3.12
C TYR A 36 18.50 -8.41 -3.95
N TYR A 37 18.10 -8.12 -5.20
CA TYR A 37 18.86 -7.20 -6.05
C TYR A 37 18.82 -5.75 -5.54
N SER A 38 17.71 -5.30 -4.94
CA SER A 38 17.68 -3.95 -4.34
C SER A 38 18.66 -3.84 -3.18
N ARG A 39 18.75 -4.88 -2.33
CA ARG A 39 19.67 -4.92 -1.20
C ARG A 39 21.14 -4.96 -1.63
N VAL A 40 21.48 -5.84 -2.57
CA VAL A 40 22.86 -5.93 -3.12
C VAL A 40 23.27 -4.60 -3.76
N ARG A 41 22.35 -3.94 -4.47
CA ARG A 41 22.60 -2.59 -5.01
C ARG A 41 22.77 -1.53 -3.92
N GLY A 42 22.09 -1.69 -2.78
CA GLY A 42 22.28 -0.85 -1.59
C GLY A 42 23.70 -0.98 -1.02
N TYR A 43 24.20 -2.21 -0.87
CA TYR A 43 25.57 -2.43 -0.38
C TYR A 43 26.64 -1.90 -1.34
N CYS A 44 26.42 -2.08 -2.65
CA CYS A 44 27.35 -1.64 -3.70
C CYS A 44 27.03 -0.25 -4.28
N ALA A 45 26.34 0.61 -3.52
CA ALA A 45 25.86 1.90 -4.03
C ALA A 45 27.01 2.82 -4.48
N ALA A 46 28.18 2.74 -3.83
CA ALA A 46 29.34 3.53 -4.17
C ALA A 46 29.92 3.15 -5.54
N GLU A 47 30.10 1.85 -5.79
CA GLU A 47 30.62 1.33 -7.05
C GLU A 47 29.62 1.57 -8.19
N ILE A 48 28.33 1.36 -7.94
CA ILE A 48 27.26 1.65 -8.91
C ILE A 48 27.27 3.13 -9.29
N LYS A 49 27.45 4.03 -8.32
CA LYS A 49 27.53 5.47 -8.57
C LYS A 49 28.72 5.83 -9.44
N SER A 50 29.91 5.30 -9.15
CA SER A 50 31.11 5.55 -9.98
C SER A 50 30.96 5.05 -11.42
N PHE A 51 30.32 3.89 -11.61
CA PHE A 51 29.97 3.40 -12.94
C PHE A 51 28.95 4.32 -13.62
N ALA A 52 27.91 4.76 -12.90
CA ALA A 52 26.89 5.67 -13.42
C ALA A 52 27.52 6.99 -13.88
N ASP A 53 28.36 7.61 -13.04
CA ASP A 53 29.06 8.87 -13.35
C ASP A 53 29.93 8.76 -14.60
N CYS A 54 30.62 7.62 -14.81
CA CYS A 54 31.37 7.37 -16.04
C CYS A 54 30.45 7.17 -17.26
N ALA A 55 29.31 6.49 -17.08
CA ALA A 55 28.35 6.18 -18.12
C ALA A 55 27.49 7.39 -18.54
N LEU A 56 27.42 8.45 -17.73
CA LEU A 56 26.74 9.70 -18.08
C LEU A 56 27.29 10.25 -19.41
N GLY A 57 26.42 10.30 -20.42
CA GLY A 57 26.76 10.79 -21.77
C GLY A 57 27.49 9.79 -22.68
N ARG A 58 27.65 8.52 -22.28
CA ARG A 58 28.39 7.50 -23.05
C ARG A 58 27.58 6.22 -23.28
N THR A 59 26.35 6.32 -23.78
CA THR A 59 25.44 5.17 -23.92
C THR A 59 26.01 4.00 -24.73
N PHE A 60 26.62 4.26 -25.89
CA PHE A 60 27.15 3.21 -26.77
C PHE A 60 28.58 2.78 -26.44
N THR A 61 29.39 3.68 -25.88
CA THR A 61 30.82 3.42 -25.61
C THR A 61 31.12 3.11 -24.15
N ALA A 62 30.14 3.20 -23.24
CA ALA A 62 30.24 2.85 -21.82
C ALA A 62 30.90 1.50 -21.55
N PRO A 63 30.56 0.37 -22.20
CA PRO A 63 31.17 -0.92 -21.85
C PRO A 63 32.69 -0.97 -22.11
N PHE A 64 33.19 -0.15 -23.02
CA PHE A 64 34.62 -0.07 -23.34
C PHE A 64 35.33 1.01 -22.50
N LYS A 65 34.77 2.22 -22.42
CA LYS A 65 35.37 3.36 -21.72
C LYS A 65 35.29 3.24 -20.21
N CYS A 66 34.18 2.70 -19.68
CA CYS A 66 33.92 2.53 -18.26
C CYS A 66 34.15 1.08 -17.79
N ARG A 67 35.04 0.35 -18.47
CA ARG A 67 35.27 -1.08 -18.20
C ARG A 67 35.82 -1.32 -16.79
N LYS A 68 36.66 -0.42 -16.28
CA LYS A 68 37.28 -0.55 -14.95
C LYS A 68 36.23 -0.42 -13.86
N GLU A 69 35.40 0.61 -13.97
CA GLU A 69 34.29 0.90 -13.05
C GLU A 69 33.25 -0.22 -13.08
N ASN A 70 32.93 -0.75 -14.28
CA ASN A 70 32.04 -1.89 -14.45
C ASN A 70 32.60 -3.17 -13.77
N GLN A 71 33.91 -3.43 -13.89
CA GLN A 71 34.54 -4.56 -13.20
C GLN A 71 34.50 -4.41 -11.68
N LEU A 72 34.73 -3.22 -11.14
CA LEU A 72 34.65 -2.95 -9.71
C LEU A 72 33.22 -3.14 -9.18
N MET A 73 32.23 -2.59 -9.88
CA MET A 73 30.81 -2.77 -9.57
C MET A 73 30.42 -4.25 -9.58
N ASN A 74 30.78 -4.99 -10.63
CA ASN A 74 30.46 -6.42 -10.71
C ASN A 74 31.18 -7.23 -9.63
N LYS A 75 32.43 -6.88 -9.28
CA LYS A 75 33.17 -7.53 -8.19
C LYS A 75 32.45 -7.36 -6.86
N CYS A 76 31.96 -6.15 -6.56
CA CYS A 76 31.15 -5.90 -5.36
C CYS A 76 29.84 -6.69 -5.37
N MET A 77 29.11 -6.68 -6.49
CA MET A 77 27.85 -7.43 -6.58
C MET A 77 28.06 -8.94 -6.39
N LEU A 78 29.17 -9.49 -6.91
CA LEU A 78 29.53 -10.89 -6.74
C LEU A 78 29.94 -11.24 -5.30
N SER A 79 30.55 -10.33 -4.54
CA SER A 79 30.89 -10.60 -3.14
C SER A 79 29.66 -10.75 -2.24
N TYR A 80 28.56 -10.05 -2.57
CA TYR A 80 27.28 -10.18 -1.86
C TYR A 80 26.33 -11.19 -2.51
N ALA A 81 26.78 -11.91 -3.54
CA ALA A 81 26.00 -12.94 -4.19
C ALA A 81 26.02 -14.27 -3.42
N THR A 82 25.69 -14.22 -2.13
CA THR A 82 25.67 -15.39 -1.25
C THR A 82 24.26 -15.96 -1.12
N PRO A 83 24.12 -17.29 -0.95
CA PRO A 83 22.84 -17.91 -0.62
C PRO A 83 22.21 -17.34 0.66
N GLU A 84 23.04 -16.96 1.63
CA GLU A 84 22.60 -16.37 2.89
C GLU A 84 21.86 -15.05 2.70
N GLU A 85 22.34 -14.18 1.80
CA GLU A 85 21.64 -12.93 1.46
C GLU A 85 20.32 -13.19 0.74
N GLN A 86 20.27 -14.23 -0.09
CA GLN A 86 19.03 -14.65 -0.76
C GLN A 86 17.99 -15.17 0.25
N ASP A 87 18.40 -15.94 1.25
CA ASP A 87 17.51 -16.41 2.31
C ASP A 87 17.07 -15.26 3.22
N ALA A 88 17.96 -14.33 3.56
CA ALA A 88 17.58 -13.11 4.28
C ALA A 88 16.59 -12.23 3.47
N ALA A 89 16.66 -12.23 2.14
CA ALA A 89 15.67 -11.55 1.28
C ALA A 89 14.32 -12.28 1.29
N ARG A 90 14.31 -13.62 1.38
CA ARG A 90 13.07 -14.39 1.57
C ARG A 90 12.42 -14.07 2.90
N GLU A 91 13.18 -14.03 3.99
CA GLU A 91 12.68 -13.72 5.33
C GLU A 91 12.03 -12.34 5.39
N GLU A 92 12.67 -11.33 4.78
CA GLU A 92 12.12 -9.99 4.64
C GLU A 92 10.81 -10.00 3.82
N TRP A 93 10.77 -10.72 2.70
CA TRP A 93 9.58 -10.82 1.87
C TRP A 93 8.39 -11.44 2.64
N PHE A 94 8.64 -12.50 3.41
CA PHE A 94 7.62 -13.11 4.27
C PHE A 94 7.14 -12.13 5.35
N ALA A 95 8.06 -11.42 6.00
CA ALA A 95 7.72 -10.43 7.01
C ALA A 95 6.89 -9.27 6.43
N LEU A 96 7.27 -8.73 5.27
CA LEU A 96 6.52 -7.71 4.53
C LEU A 96 5.13 -8.20 4.11
N ARG A 97 5.01 -9.47 3.74
CA ARG A 97 3.72 -10.07 3.37
C ARG A 97 2.81 -10.20 4.59
N LEU A 98 3.34 -10.65 5.73
CA LEU A 98 2.61 -10.74 6.99
C LEU A 98 2.18 -9.34 7.48
N GLN A 99 3.07 -8.35 7.41
CA GLN A 99 2.75 -6.96 7.73
C GLN A 99 1.59 -6.44 6.88
N ARG A 100 1.61 -6.68 5.55
CA ARG A 100 0.52 -6.31 4.65
C ARG A 100 -0.81 -7.00 5.00
N GLN A 101 -0.78 -8.21 5.55
CA GLN A 101 -2.00 -8.88 6.04
C GLN A 101 -2.52 -8.20 7.30
N ILE A 102 -1.67 -7.99 8.30
CA ILE A 102 -2.03 -7.33 9.56
C ILE A 102 -2.57 -5.91 9.30
N GLU A 103 -1.98 -5.16 8.37
CA GLU A 103 -2.46 -3.83 7.99
C GLU A 103 -3.85 -3.85 7.35
N ARG A 104 -4.16 -4.89 6.56
CA ARG A 104 -5.51 -5.07 5.98
C ARG A 104 -6.53 -5.39 7.07
N GLU A 105 -6.19 -6.29 7.99
CA GLU A 105 -7.06 -6.66 9.12
C GLU A 105 -7.36 -5.44 9.99
N LYS A 106 -6.33 -4.68 10.38
CA LYS A 106 -6.49 -3.42 11.14
C LYS A 106 -7.33 -2.38 10.40
N LYS A 107 -7.19 -2.28 9.07
CA LYS A 107 -8.00 -1.37 8.26
C LYS A 107 -9.46 -1.82 8.18
N GLU A 108 -9.71 -3.13 8.13
CA GLU A 108 -11.06 -3.69 8.17
C GLU A 108 -11.72 -3.54 9.55
N GLU A 109 -10.97 -3.71 10.63
CA GLU A 109 -11.43 -3.43 12.00
C GLU A 109 -11.84 -1.95 12.14
N ARG A 110 -10.96 -1.03 11.72
CA ARG A 110 -11.27 0.40 11.71
C ARG A 110 -12.49 0.72 10.85
N ARG A 111 -12.64 0.07 9.69
CA ARG A 111 -13.83 0.25 8.84
C ARG A 111 -15.09 -0.23 9.56
N LYS A 112 -15.06 -1.39 10.24
CA LYS A 112 -16.19 -1.89 11.03
C LYS A 112 -16.53 -0.97 12.19
N GLU A 113 -15.53 -0.42 12.87
CA GLU A 113 -15.72 0.59 13.93
C GLU A 113 -16.35 1.87 13.38
N GLN A 114 -15.84 2.37 12.24
CA GLN A 114 -16.42 3.52 11.54
C GLN A 114 -17.85 3.24 11.08
N GLU A 115 -18.15 2.05 10.57
CA GLU A 115 -19.50 1.62 10.19
C GLU A 115 -20.43 1.54 11.40
N LYS A 116 -19.95 1.03 12.56
CA LYS A 116 -20.70 1.03 13.82
C LYS A 116 -20.96 2.45 14.32
N PHE A 117 -19.93 3.29 14.36
CA PHE A 117 -20.05 4.69 14.75
C PHE A 117 -21.00 5.45 13.82
N HIS A 118 -20.86 5.27 12.50
CA HIS A 118 -21.76 5.84 11.51
C HIS A 118 -23.18 5.30 11.68
N ARG A 119 -23.37 4.01 12.01
CA ARG A 119 -24.69 3.43 12.30
C ARG A 119 -25.33 4.02 13.55
N GLU A 120 -24.57 4.19 14.63
CA GLU A 120 -25.04 4.77 15.89
C GLU A 120 -25.36 6.27 15.74
N TRP A 121 -24.54 7.00 14.99
CA TRP A 121 -24.69 8.45 14.80
C TRP A 121 -25.70 8.84 13.71
N TRP A 122 -25.81 8.07 12.63
CA TRP A 122 -26.80 8.31 11.55
C TRP A 122 -28.09 7.48 11.66
N GLY A 123 -28.18 6.56 12.62
CA GLY A 123 -29.45 6.05 13.13
C GLY A 123 -30.34 5.24 12.20
N LEU A 124 -29.82 4.54 11.17
CA LEU A 124 -30.65 3.57 10.43
C LEU A 124 -29.91 2.28 10.05
N PRO A 125 -30.37 1.10 10.51
CA PRO A 125 -29.91 -0.19 9.98
C PRO A 125 -30.57 -0.49 8.61
N PRO A 126 -29.88 -1.23 7.72
CA PRO A 126 -30.43 -1.62 6.42
C PRO A 126 -31.74 -2.40 6.51
N ASN A 127 -31.89 -3.23 7.55
CA ASN A 127 -33.08 -4.04 7.77
C ASN A 127 -34.30 -3.24 8.25
N GLU A 128 -34.14 -1.97 8.65
CA GLU A 128 -35.26 -1.10 9.05
C GLU A 128 -35.53 0.03 8.04
N ARG A 129 -34.67 0.24 7.03
CA ARG A 129 -35.01 1.14 5.92
C ARG A 129 -36.27 0.71 5.17
N GLU A 130 -36.55 -0.60 5.14
CA GLU A 130 -37.75 -1.20 4.55
C GLU A 130 -38.87 -1.42 5.59
N SER A 131 -38.58 -1.27 6.88
CA SER A 131 -39.61 -1.32 7.92
C SER A 131 -40.38 0.00 7.94
N LYS A 132 -41.67 -0.08 8.29
CA LYS A 132 -42.56 1.10 8.35
C LYS A 132 -42.00 2.19 9.28
N GLU A 133 -41.29 1.78 10.34
CA GLU A 133 -40.71 2.67 11.34
C GLU A 133 -39.48 3.42 10.80
N GLY A 134 -38.61 2.80 10.00
CA GLY A 134 -37.48 3.51 9.38
C GLY A 134 -37.92 4.47 8.27
N LEU A 135 -38.95 4.13 7.50
CA LEU A 135 -39.58 5.03 6.51
C LEU A 135 -40.20 6.27 7.19
N GLU A 136 -40.84 6.10 8.34
CA GLU A 136 -41.40 7.19 9.15
C GLU A 136 -40.30 8.14 9.67
N ILE A 137 -39.17 7.61 10.15
CA ILE A 137 -38.04 8.41 10.65
C ILE A 137 -37.40 9.22 9.50
N ILE A 138 -37.21 8.62 8.32
CA ILE A 138 -36.71 9.31 7.12
C ILE A 138 -37.66 10.46 6.73
N LYS A 139 -38.95 10.19 6.67
CA LYS A 139 -40.00 11.18 6.35
C LYS A 139 -40.10 12.32 7.38
N LYS A 140 -39.69 12.06 8.62
CA LYS A 140 -39.60 13.07 9.70
C LYS A 140 -38.31 13.87 9.62
N ALA A 141 -37.20 13.25 9.23
CA ALA A 141 -35.91 13.92 9.03
C ALA A 141 -35.95 14.91 7.84
N GLU A 142 -36.68 14.59 6.76
CA GLU A 142 -36.98 15.52 5.65
C GLU A 142 -37.70 16.82 6.10
N ARG A 143 -38.25 16.86 7.32
CA ARG A 143 -38.99 18.00 7.86
C ARG A 143 -38.10 19.08 8.51
N VAL A 144 -36.81 18.83 8.70
CA VAL A 144 -35.87 19.81 9.29
C VAL A 144 -35.37 20.74 8.18
N GLY A 145 -36.25 21.65 7.75
CA GLY A 145 -36.03 22.53 6.60
C GLY A 145 -37.31 23.13 6.01
N GLY A 146 -38.35 23.31 6.82
CA GLY A 146 -39.41 24.32 6.64
C GLY A 146 -40.03 24.55 5.25
N PHE A 147 -40.71 23.57 4.66
CA PHE A 147 -41.92 23.84 3.86
C PHE A 147 -42.94 22.69 4.03
N PRO A 148 -44.20 22.98 4.43
CA PRO A 148 -45.24 21.95 4.51
C PRO A 148 -45.65 21.49 3.11
N ARG A 149 -45.98 20.20 2.96
CA ARG A 149 -46.63 19.69 1.74
C ARG A 149 -47.98 20.39 1.59
N ARG A 150 -48.20 21.00 0.42
CA ARG A 150 -49.51 21.57 0.05
C ARG A 150 -50.51 20.42 -0.12
N ASP A 151 -51.63 20.49 0.59
CA ASP A 151 -52.70 19.50 0.48
C ASP A 151 -53.24 19.45 -0.96
N GLU A 152 -53.41 18.24 -1.50
CA GLU A 152 -54.05 18.03 -2.80
C GLU A 152 -55.51 18.48 -2.71
N GLY A 153 -55.78 19.70 -3.20
CA GLY A 153 -57.14 20.24 -3.29
C GLY A 153 -57.28 21.74 -3.06
N GLN A 154 -56.25 22.46 -2.59
CA GLN A 154 -56.36 23.92 -2.40
C GLN A 154 -55.81 24.73 -3.59
N PRO A 155 -56.63 25.56 -4.25
CA PRO A 155 -56.19 26.42 -5.34
C PRO A 155 -55.20 27.49 -4.84
N SER A 156 -54.18 27.74 -5.65
CA SER A 156 -53.08 28.67 -5.37
C SER A 156 -53.63 30.07 -5.14
N LYS A 157 -53.40 30.65 -3.95
CA LYS A 157 -53.92 31.98 -3.60
C LYS A 157 -53.07 33.15 -4.08
N ASP A 158 -52.01 32.89 -4.82
CA ASP A 158 -51.15 33.94 -5.37
C ASP A 158 -51.26 33.99 -6.89
N ARG A 159 -52.26 34.75 -7.35
CA ARG A 159 -52.28 35.39 -8.65
C ARG A 159 -52.72 36.84 -8.41
N HIS A 160 -51.96 37.77 -8.99
CA HIS A 160 -52.07 39.25 -8.90
C HIS A 160 -51.43 39.78 -7.61
N ARG A 161 -50.31 40.53 -7.63
CA ARG A 161 -49.94 41.64 -8.51
C ARG A 161 -48.44 41.87 -8.45
#